data_AF-A0A4P8RJH4-F1
#
_entry.id   AF-A0A4P8RJH4-F1
#
_cell.length_a   1.000
_cell.length_b   1.000
_cell.length_c   1.000
_cell.angle_alpha   90.00
_cell.angle_beta   90.00
_cell.angle_gamma   90.00
#
_symmetry.space_group_name_H-M   'P 1'
#
loop_
_entity.id
_entity.type
_entity.pdbx_description
1 polymer ?
#
loop_
_entity_poly.entity_id
_entity_poly.type
_entity_poly.pdbx_seq_one_letter_code
_entity_poly.pdbx_strand_id
1 'polypeptide(L)'
;MKYTSLLCILGLFLLAVTCKKSKLESELLQKTWLHSYEEDQGDIMTFRPNTFDFPPSRGRTGFTMEKDGIIRQYEIAPADGLEEVTGHWELEGQDTILVKFDREEQSPEQDYRIKILSLKDQVLKIRRLPLQN
;
A
#
# COMPACT_ATOMS: atom_id res chain seq x y z
N MET A 1 2.51 -46.67 6.17
CA MET A 1 1.43 -45.66 6.27
C MET A 1 1.90 -44.42 7.06
N LYS A 2 3.01 -43.76 6.66
CA LYS A 2 3.57 -42.58 7.35
C LYS A 2 3.50 -41.27 6.54
N TYR A 3 3.13 -41.34 5.26
CA TYR A 3 3.18 -40.20 4.33
C TYR A 3 1.84 -39.46 4.19
N THR A 4 0.73 -40.04 4.64
CA THR A 4 -0.59 -39.39 4.61
C THR A 4 -0.72 -38.25 5.61
N SER A 5 0.01 -38.30 6.74
CA SER A 5 0.02 -37.21 7.73
C SER A 5 0.83 -35.99 7.24
N LEU A 6 1.90 -36.20 6.46
CA LEU A 6 2.69 -35.10 5.87
C LEU A 6 1.91 -34.33 4.79
N LEU A 7 1.07 -35.01 4.00
CA LEU A 7 0.30 -34.39 2.93
C LEU A 7 -0.79 -33.44 3.47
N CYS A 8 -1.42 -33.79 4.60
CA CYS A 8 -2.43 -32.95 5.24
C CYS A 8 -1.83 -31.67 5.84
N ILE A 9 -0.62 -31.75 6.41
CA ILE A 9 0.07 -30.58 6.99
C ILE A 9 0.44 -29.58 5.89
N LEU A 10 0.89 -30.05 4.71
CA LEU A 10 1.23 -29.19 3.58
C LEU A 10 0.00 -28.44 3.00
N GLY A 11 -1.18 -29.07 2.98
CA GLY A 11 -2.42 -28.44 2.52
C GLY A 11 -2.93 -27.31 3.43
N LEU A 12 -2.75 -27.45 4.75
CA LEU A 12 -3.14 -26.42 5.73
C LEU A 12 -2.26 -25.16 5.68
N PHE A 13 -0.96 -25.31 5.38
CA PHE A 13 -0.07 -24.16 5.22
C PHE A 13 -0.39 -23.30 4.00
N LEU A 14 -0.81 -23.92 2.88
CA LEU A 14 -1.15 -23.19 1.65
C LEU A 14 -2.44 -22.34 1.81
N LEU A 15 -3.43 -22.83 2.57
CA LEU A 15 -4.68 -22.09 2.80
C LEU A 15 -4.48 -20.83 3.68
N ALA A 16 -3.60 -20.91 4.69
CA ALA A 16 -3.37 -19.80 5.62
C ALA A 16 -2.75 -18.57 4.94
N VAL A 17 -1.90 -18.77 3.92
CA VAL A 17 -1.23 -17.68 3.19
C VAL A 17 -2.22 -16.88 2.33
N THR A 18 -3.14 -17.56 1.63
CA THR A 18 -4.15 -16.91 0.79
C THR A 18 -5.14 -16.08 1.60
N CYS A 19 -5.49 -16.54 2.81
CA CYS A 19 -6.47 -15.86 3.68
C CYS A 19 -5.95 -14.52 4.23
N LYS A 20 -4.65 -14.40 4.49
CA LYS A 20 -4.03 -13.15 4.95
C LYS A 20 -3.97 -12.10 3.84
N LYS A 21 -3.64 -12.52 2.61
CA LYS A 21 -3.58 -11.65 1.44
C LYS A 21 -4.96 -11.01 1.15
N SER A 22 -6.02 -11.81 1.09
CA SER A 22 -7.36 -11.33 0.78
C SER A 22 -7.91 -10.36 1.83
N LYS A 23 -7.59 -10.59 3.11
CA LYS A 23 -7.95 -9.67 4.19
C LYS A 23 -7.26 -8.31 4.02
N LEU A 24 -5.93 -8.33 3.80
CA LEU A 24 -5.15 -7.11 3.60
C LEU A 24 -5.70 -6.29 2.42
N GLU A 25 -5.92 -6.92 1.26
CA GLU A 25 -6.55 -6.29 0.11
C GLU A 25 -7.90 -5.65 0.50
N SER A 26 -8.79 -6.41 1.14
CA SER A 26 -10.12 -5.91 1.50
C SER A 26 -10.12 -4.67 2.42
N GLU A 27 -9.14 -4.56 3.32
CA GLU A 27 -9.05 -3.44 4.27
C GLU A 27 -8.40 -2.19 3.67
N LEU A 28 -7.50 -2.39 2.71
CA LEU A 28 -6.73 -1.36 2.02
C LEU A 28 -7.54 -0.69 0.90
N LEU A 29 -8.35 -1.47 0.18
CA LEU A 29 -9.10 -1.03 -0.98
C LEU A 29 -10.29 -0.11 -0.63
N GLN A 30 -10.76 0.64 -1.62
CA GLN A 30 -11.97 1.50 -1.56
C GLN A 30 -11.90 2.61 -0.50
N LYS A 31 -10.70 2.98 -0.07
CA LYS A 31 -10.44 4.11 0.80
C LYS A 31 -9.36 4.99 0.19
N THR A 32 -9.50 6.28 0.38
CA THR A 32 -8.41 7.22 0.15
C THR A 32 -7.59 7.31 1.43
N TRP A 33 -6.33 6.90 1.35
CA TRP A 33 -5.35 6.96 2.43
C TRP A 33 -4.55 8.26 2.30
N LEU A 34 -4.68 9.15 3.27
CA LEU A 34 -3.94 10.41 3.34
C LEU A 34 -2.82 10.32 4.38
N HIS A 35 -1.69 10.95 4.08
CA HIS A 35 -0.52 10.94 4.94
C HIS A 35 -0.78 11.75 6.22
N SER A 36 -0.70 11.08 7.36
CA SER A 36 -0.73 11.64 8.71
C SER A 36 0.68 11.95 9.19
N TYR A 37 1.27 13.05 8.70
CA TYR A 37 2.65 13.47 9.01
C TYR A 37 2.94 13.52 10.52
N GLU A 38 1.93 13.88 11.29
CA GLU A 38 2.00 14.05 12.74
C GLU A 38 2.18 12.71 13.48
N GLU A 39 1.87 11.59 12.83
CA GLU A 39 1.94 10.24 13.39
C GLU A 39 3.12 9.42 12.83
N ASP A 40 3.96 10.02 11.99
CA ASP A 40 5.15 9.37 11.45
C ASP A 40 6.19 9.07 12.54
N GLN A 41 6.98 8.01 12.33
CA GLN A 41 8.05 7.61 13.25
C GLN A 41 9.29 7.19 12.47
N GLY A 42 10.28 8.07 12.39
CA GLY A 42 11.51 7.81 11.65
C GLY A 42 11.22 7.61 10.16
N ASP A 43 11.51 6.41 9.65
CA ASP A 43 11.25 6.01 8.25
C ASP A 43 9.87 5.36 8.04
N ILE A 44 9.05 5.31 9.08
CA ILE A 44 7.70 4.76 9.05
C ILE A 44 6.72 5.89 8.78
N MET A 45 6.03 5.78 7.65
CA MET A 45 4.95 6.69 7.26
C MET A 45 3.61 6.16 7.76
N THR A 46 2.80 7.03 8.34
CA THR A 46 1.46 6.72 8.83
C THR A 46 0.39 7.33 7.93
N PHE A 47 -0.57 6.52 7.51
CA PHE A 47 -1.70 6.92 6.70
C PHE A 47 -3.01 6.65 7.44
N ARG A 48 -3.97 7.55 7.25
CA ARG A 48 -5.34 7.44 7.76
C ARG A 48 -6.33 7.64 6.61
N PRO A 49 -7.54 7.07 6.68
CA PRO A 49 -8.57 7.36 5.68
C PRO A 49 -8.89 8.86 5.62
N ASN A 50 -9.35 9.33 4.47
CA ASN A 50 -9.81 10.71 4.28
C ASN A 50 -10.96 11.14 5.21
N THR A 51 -11.61 10.20 5.90
CA THR A 51 -12.65 10.45 6.91
C THR A 51 -12.08 10.74 8.30
N PHE A 52 -10.78 10.60 8.51
CA PHE A 52 -10.11 10.97 9.75
C PHE A 52 -10.04 12.49 9.91
N ASP A 53 -10.23 12.99 11.13
CA ASP A 53 -10.14 14.41 11.45
C ASP A 53 -8.67 14.84 11.58
N PHE A 54 -8.08 15.18 10.44
CA PHE A 54 -6.68 15.57 10.38
C PHE A 54 -6.47 16.96 10.99
N PRO A 55 -5.36 17.18 11.73
CA PRO A 55 -4.96 18.52 12.09
C PRO A 55 -4.64 19.36 10.83
N PRO A 56 -4.71 20.70 10.91
CA PRO A 56 -4.40 21.57 9.78
C PRO A 56 -3.01 21.30 9.18
N SER A 57 -2.94 21.19 7.84
CA SER A 57 -1.69 21.01 7.09
C SER A 57 -1.72 21.84 5.81
N ARG A 58 -0.55 22.17 5.24
CA ARG A 58 -0.38 22.87 3.95
C ARG A 58 -0.57 21.93 2.75
N GLY A 59 -1.64 21.12 2.78
CA GLY A 59 -1.86 20.00 1.86
C GLY A 59 -1.41 18.66 2.45
N ARG A 60 -1.94 17.58 1.88
CA ARG A 60 -1.59 16.20 2.22
C ARG A 60 -1.48 15.38 0.96
N THR A 61 -0.41 14.61 0.86
CA THR A 61 -0.29 13.57 -0.16
C THR A 61 -1.01 12.31 0.29
N GLY A 62 -1.30 11.44 -0.66
CA GLY A 62 -2.04 10.21 -0.35
C GLY A 62 -2.16 9.32 -1.56
N PHE A 63 -2.98 8.27 -1.42
CA PHE A 63 -3.34 7.41 -2.53
C PHE A 63 -4.68 6.70 -2.31
N THR A 64 -5.29 6.26 -3.39
CA THR A 64 -6.42 5.34 -3.41
C THR A 64 -6.02 4.11 -4.21
N MET A 65 -6.35 2.92 -3.70
CA MET A 65 -6.13 1.66 -4.41
C MET A 65 -7.45 0.99 -4.75
N GLU A 66 -7.54 0.52 -6.00
CA GLU A 66 -8.72 -0.12 -6.56
C GLU A 66 -8.48 -1.61 -6.83
N LYS A 67 -9.57 -2.39 -6.82
CA LYS A 67 -9.52 -3.86 -6.87
C LYS A 67 -8.98 -4.40 -8.20
N ASP A 68 -9.08 -3.61 -9.26
CA ASP A 68 -8.57 -3.90 -10.60
C ASP A 68 -7.06 -3.66 -10.75
N GLY A 69 -6.37 -3.30 -9.65
CA GLY A 69 -4.94 -3.03 -9.68
C GLY A 69 -4.60 -1.59 -10.04
N ILE A 70 -5.58 -0.67 -10.06
CA ILE A 70 -5.33 0.76 -10.28
C ILE A 70 -4.98 1.45 -8.97
N ILE A 71 -3.94 2.28 -9.00
CA ILE A 71 -3.59 3.20 -7.91
C ILE A 71 -3.64 4.65 -8.42
N ARG A 72 -4.26 5.51 -7.63
CA ARG A 72 -4.24 6.97 -7.82
C ARG A 72 -3.44 7.59 -6.70
N GLN A 73 -2.30 8.17 -7.02
CA GLN A 73 -1.44 8.91 -6.09
C GLN A 73 -1.84 10.38 -6.14
N TYR A 74 -2.01 10.99 -4.97
CA TYR A 74 -2.27 12.42 -4.83
C TYR A 74 -1.00 13.13 -4.38
N GLU A 75 -0.53 14.06 -5.21
CA GLU A 75 0.70 14.82 -5.01
C GLU A 75 0.40 16.33 -4.94
N ILE A 76 1.32 17.08 -4.33
CA ILE A 76 1.24 18.54 -4.30
C ILE A 76 1.99 19.04 -5.53
N ALA A 77 1.27 19.63 -6.47
CA ALA A 77 1.82 20.18 -7.69
C ALA A 77 2.73 21.39 -7.39
N PRO A 78 3.71 21.73 -8.27
CA PRO A 78 4.61 22.87 -8.07
C PRO A 78 3.92 24.22 -7.86
N ALA A 79 2.67 24.37 -8.31
CA ALA A 79 1.85 25.58 -8.16
C ALA A 79 0.83 25.47 -7.01
N ASP A 80 1.12 24.69 -5.97
CA ASP A 80 0.25 24.41 -4.81
C ASP A 80 -1.12 23.80 -5.19
N GLY A 81 -1.20 23.16 -6.36
CA GLY A 81 -2.35 22.38 -6.81
C GLY A 81 -2.33 20.95 -6.28
N LEU A 82 -3.46 20.25 -6.39
CA LEU A 82 -3.51 18.79 -6.21
C LEU A 82 -3.33 18.13 -7.58
N GLU A 83 -2.31 17.31 -7.73
CA GLU A 83 -2.07 16.50 -8.93
C GLU A 83 -2.40 15.04 -8.64
N GLU A 84 -3.14 14.39 -9.55
CA GLU A 84 -3.44 12.96 -9.49
C GLU A 84 -2.55 12.23 -10.51
N VAL A 85 -1.74 11.29 -10.03
CA VAL A 85 -0.91 10.42 -10.86
C VAL A 85 -1.49 9.01 -10.81
N THR A 86 -1.86 8.47 -11.97
CA THR A 86 -2.42 7.12 -12.08
C THR A 86 -1.31 6.10 -12.37
N GLY A 87 -1.50 4.89 -11.86
CA GLY A 87 -0.63 3.77 -12.15
C GLY A 87 -1.27 2.44 -11.80
N HIS A 88 -0.42 1.44 -11.70
CA HIS A 88 -0.75 0.08 -11.34
C HIS A 88 -0.11 -0.33 -10.03
N TRP A 89 -0.81 -1.16 -9.26
CA TRP A 89 -0.28 -1.81 -8.08
C TRP A 89 -0.47 -3.31 -8.13
N GLU A 90 0.48 -4.04 -7.54
CA GLU A 90 0.36 -5.48 -7.33
C GLU A 90 0.91 -5.88 -5.96
N LEU A 91 0.32 -6.90 -5.35
CA LEU A 91 0.85 -7.48 -4.12
C LEU A 91 1.98 -8.46 -4.42
N GLU A 92 3.20 -8.08 -4.07
CA GLU A 92 4.39 -8.94 -4.04
C GLU A 92 4.48 -9.68 -2.70
N GLY A 93 3.82 -10.82 -2.59
CA GLY A 93 3.81 -11.62 -1.37
C GLY A 93 2.69 -11.25 -0.41
N GLN A 94 2.99 -11.18 0.90
CA GLN A 94 1.95 -11.03 1.94
C GLN A 94 1.72 -9.60 2.41
N ASP A 95 2.70 -8.72 2.27
CA ASP A 95 2.74 -7.41 2.93
C ASP A 95 3.58 -6.39 2.16
N THR A 96 3.98 -6.72 0.92
CA THR A 96 4.68 -5.77 0.04
C THR A 96 3.80 -5.51 -1.17
N ILE A 97 3.64 -4.23 -1.51
CA ILE A 97 2.96 -3.79 -2.72
C ILE A 97 4.01 -3.17 -3.64
N LEU A 98 4.03 -3.58 -4.89
CA LEU A 98 4.75 -2.87 -5.95
C LEU A 98 3.82 -1.84 -6.56
N VAL A 99 4.29 -0.61 -6.71
CA VAL A 99 3.59 0.50 -7.35
C VAL A 99 4.40 0.91 -8.59
N LYS A 100 3.72 0.98 -9.73
CA LYS A 100 4.26 1.43 -11.00
C LYS A 100 3.37 2.53 -11.58
N PHE A 101 3.91 3.64 -12.02
CA PHE A 101 3.10 4.73 -12.57
C PHE A 101 3.04 4.72 -14.10
N ASP A 102 1.88 5.11 -14.63
CA ASP A 102 1.66 5.24 -16.07
C ASP A 102 2.24 6.58 -16.53
N ARG A 103 3.56 6.65 -16.68
CA ARG A 103 4.30 7.84 -17.12
C ARG A 103 5.21 7.52 -18.29
N GLU A 104 5.46 8.51 -19.15
CA GLU A 104 6.47 8.40 -20.21
C GLU A 104 7.84 8.00 -19.63
N GLU A 105 8.57 7.16 -20.37
CA GLU A 105 9.78 6.38 -20.00
C GLU A 105 10.95 7.15 -19.35
N GLN A 106 10.85 8.46 -19.18
CA GLN A 106 11.92 9.35 -18.70
C GLN A 106 11.89 9.59 -17.17
N SER A 107 11.07 8.88 -16.38
CA SER A 107 11.09 8.99 -14.91
C SER A 107 10.80 7.68 -14.13
N PRO A 108 11.50 6.56 -14.41
CA PRO A 108 11.33 5.30 -13.67
C PRO A 108 11.76 5.37 -12.20
N GLU A 109 12.46 6.44 -11.78
CA GLU A 109 12.89 6.65 -10.38
C GLU A 109 11.72 6.86 -9.41
N GLN A 110 10.50 6.99 -9.91
CA GLN A 110 9.30 7.24 -9.11
C GLN A 110 8.47 5.98 -8.83
N ASP A 111 8.79 4.85 -9.46
CA ASP A 111 8.21 3.57 -9.07
C ASP A 111 8.81 3.12 -7.72
N TYR A 112 8.02 2.45 -6.90
CA TYR A 112 8.48 2.04 -5.56
C TYR A 112 7.73 0.84 -5.01
N ARG A 113 8.28 0.27 -3.94
CA ARG A 113 7.61 -0.73 -3.12
C ARG A 113 7.11 -0.13 -1.82
N ILE A 114 5.96 -0.58 -1.37
CA ILE A 114 5.39 -0.30 -0.06
C ILE A 114 5.50 -1.57 0.77
N LYS A 115 6.27 -1.53 1.86
CA LYS A 115 6.20 -2.56 2.90
C LYS A 115 5.15 -2.15 3.92
N ILE A 116 4.06 -2.91 4.01
CA ILE A 116 3.03 -2.73 5.03
C ILE A 116 3.55 -3.29 6.34
N LEU A 117 3.71 -2.40 7.32
CA LEU A 117 4.16 -2.74 8.66
C LEU A 117 2.96 -3.04 9.57
N SER A 118 1.85 -2.32 9.39
CA SER A 118 0.62 -2.55 10.12
C SER A 118 -0.58 -1.97 9.36
N LEU A 119 -1.70 -2.69 9.39
CA LEU A 119 -3.01 -2.18 9.01
C LEU A 119 -3.99 -2.63 10.09
N LYS A 120 -4.40 -1.69 10.96
CA LYS A 120 -5.34 -1.95 12.06
C LYS A 120 -6.04 -0.66 12.46
N ASP A 121 -7.29 -0.75 12.90
CA ASP A 121 -8.06 0.38 13.43
C ASP A 121 -8.04 1.62 12.52
N GLN A 122 -8.08 1.39 11.20
CA GLN A 122 -7.98 2.43 10.17
C GLN A 122 -6.66 3.23 10.21
N VAL A 123 -5.57 2.58 10.63
CA VAL A 123 -4.21 3.10 10.63
C VAL A 123 -3.37 2.21 9.75
N LEU A 124 -2.85 2.78 8.68
CA LEU A 124 -1.94 2.12 7.76
C LEU A 124 -0.53 2.64 8.03
N LYS A 125 0.35 1.78 8.53
CA LYS A 125 1.77 2.09 8.72
C LYS A 125 2.58 1.38 7.65
N ILE A 126 3.39 2.14 6.93
CA ILE A 126 4.20 1.64 5.83
C ILE A 126 5.64 2.09 5.92
N ARG A 127 6.50 1.39 5.21
CA ARG A 127 7.82 1.85 4.80
C ARG A 127 7.88 1.87 3.28
N ARG A 128 8.27 2.99 2.69
CA ARG A 128 8.58 3.06 1.25
C ARG A 128 9.99 2.52 1.01
N LEU A 129 10.11 1.70 -0.03
CA LEU A 129 11.35 1.06 -0.44
C LEU A 129 11.60 1.40 -1.91
N PRO A 130 12.83 1.80 -2.29
CA PRO A 130 13.15 2.02 -3.69
C PRO A 130 13.07 0.71 -4.47
N LEU A 131 12.79 0.79 -5.78
CA LEU A 131 13.09 -0.32 -6.68
C LEU A 131 14.62 -0.44 -6.76
N GLN A 132 15.20 -1.45 -6.11
CA GLN A 132 16.61 -1.77 -6.31
C GLN A 132 16.79 -2.23 -7.77
N ASN A 133 17.74 -1.62 -8.47
CA ASN A 133 18.27 -2.11 -9.76
C ASN A 133 19.08 -3.39 -9.57
#